data_AF-A0AAE0SHH9-F1
#
_entry.id   AF-A0AAE0SHH9-F1
#
_cell.length_a   1.000
_cell.length_b   1.000
_cell.length_c   1.000
_cell.angle_alpha   90.00
_cell.angle_beta   90.00
_cell.angle_gamma   90.00
#
_symmetry.space_group_name_H-M   'P 1'
#
loop_
_entity.id
_entity.type
_entity.pdbx_description
1 polymer ?
#
loop_
_entity_poly.entity_id
_entity_poly.type
_entity_poly.pdbx_seq_one_letter_code
_entity_poly.pdbx_strand_id
1 'polypeptide(L)'
;MVRRILTSTSYVRVGPLCDGSVPSLTTDQGALKCDGSVPSLTTDQEAFNCDGSVSSLTTDLGTIKCDGSVPSLTTDQGTIKCDGSEPSLTTDQGTIKCDGSVPSLTTDQGTIKCDGSEPSLTTDQGQSSVMVQTLQSPLIKGQSSVMVQYLHSPLIKGHLSVMVQNLHSSLIKGHSSVMVQNLHSPLIKGQSSVMVQYLHSPLI
;
A
#
# COMPACT_ATOMS: atom_id res chain seq x y z
N MET A 1 43.25 -3.66 28.59
CA MET A 1 42.75 -3.26 27.25
C MET A 1 41.41 -3.95 27.04
N VAL A 2 40.32 -3.34 27.51
CA VAL A 2 38.98 -3.91 27.40
C VAL A 2 38.32 -3.31 26.18
N ARG A 3 38.08 -4.13 25.14
CA ARG A 3 37.26 -3.76 23.99
C ARG A 3 35.82 -3.61 24.47
N ARG A 4 35.33 -2.37 24.59
CA ARG A 4 33.89 -2.09 24.70
C ARG A 4 33.28 -2.28 23.32
N ILE A 5 32.56 -3.38 23.15
CA ILE A 5 31.60 -3.53 22.06
C ILE A 5 30.46 -2.55 22.39
N LEU A 6 30.35 -1.47 21.63
CA LEU A 6 29.24 -0.51 21.74
C LEU A 6 28.05 -1.09 20.96
N THR A 7 27.24 -1.96 21.58
CA THR A 7 25.85 -2.17 21.14
C THR A 7 25.04 -0.98 21.64
N SER A 8 25.10 0.14 20.92
CA SER A 8 24.42 1.37 21.32
C SER A 8 22.97 1.32 20.85
N THR A 9 22.09 0.70 21.65
CA THR A 9 20.67 1.03 21.64
C THR A 9 20.56 2.47 22.14
N SER A 10 20.63 3.40 21.20
CA SER A 10 20.62 4.83 21.52
C SER A 10 19.16 5.21 21.69
N TYR A 11 18.66 5.29 22.92
CA TYR A 11 17.42 6.00 23.24
C TYR A 11 17.73 7.49 23.07
N VAL A 12 17.96 7.91 21.82
CA VAL A 12 18.08 9.32 21.52
C VAL A 12 16.65 9.82 21.63
N ARG A 13 16.35 10.64 22.65
CA ARG A 13 15.31 11.66 22.47
C ARG A 13 15.82 12.56 21.35
N VAL A 14 15.67 12.10 20.11
CA VAL A 14 16.00 12.90 18.95
C VAL A 14 15.05 14.08 19.02
N GLY A 15 15.54 15.28 18.75
CA GLY A 15 14.63 16.35 18.36
C GLY A 15 13.76 15.91 17.17
N PRO A 16 12.89 16.78 16.64
CA PRO A 16 12.04 16.46 15.50
C PRO A 16 12.79 16.16 14.19
N LEU A 17 14.12 16.01 14.20
CA LEU A 17 15.02 15.98 13.05
C LEU A 17 16.09 14.89 13.20
N CYS A 18 16.18 13.99 12.22
CA CYS A 18 17.29 13.05 12.05
C CYS A 18 18.17 13.48 10.87
N ASP A 19 19.30 14.12 11.17
CA ASP A 19 20.33 14.46 10.21
C ASP A 19 21.52 13.47 10.26
N GLY A 20 22.12 13.20 9.10
CA GLY A 20 23.30 12.32 8.98
C GLY A 20 23.00 10.81 9.01
N SER A 21 23.97 9.99 9.41
CA SER A 21 23.86 8.53 9.41
C SER A 21 23.55 7.99 10.81
N VAL A 22 22.30 7.56 11.04
CA VAL A 22 21.84 7.02 12.33
C VAL A 22 21.65 5.51 12.20
N PRO A 23 22.34 4.65 12.96
CA PRO A 23 22.30 3.19 12.76
C PRO A 23 20.92 2.55 12.94
N SER A 24 20.16 3.03 13.94
CA SER A 24 18.80 2.62 14.25
C SER A 24 18.14 3.69 15.11
N LEU A 25 16.84 3.92 14.94
CA LEU A 25 16.08 4.86 15.76
C LEU A 25 14.76 4.25 16.22
N THR A 26 14.42 4.47 17.49
CA THR A 26 13.13 4.14 18.10
C THR A 26 12.60 5.37 18.81
N THR A 27 11.32 5.71 18.60
CA THR A 27 10.70 6.92 19.15
C THR A 27 9.21 6.75 19.39
N ASP A 28 8.77 7.16 20.57
CA ASP A 28 7.43 6.85 21.06
C ASP A 28 6.37 7.84 20.51
N GLN A 29 6.63 9.16 20.41
CA GLN A 29 5.61 10.16 20.01
C GLN A 29 6.18 11.43 19.33
N GLY A 30 5.37 12.16 18.55
CA GLY A 30 5.72 13.44 17.90
C GLY A 30 5.71 13.47 16.36
N ALA A 31 6.05 14.61 15.78
CA ALA A 31 6.34 14.75 14.35
C ALA A 31 7.84 14.57 14.12
N LEU A 32 8.23 13.72 13.18
CA LEU A 32 9.63 13.38 12.93
C LEU A 32 9.97 13.58 11.47
N LYS A 33 11.05 14.31 11.22
CA LYS A 33 11.59 14.57 9.89
C LYS A 33 12.96 13.91 9.74
N CYS A 34 13.08 12.99 8.79
CA CYS A 34 14.32 12.28 8.48
C CYS A 34 14.85 12.71 7.11
N ASP A 35 15.89 13.56 7.10
CA ASP A 35 16.62 13.95 5.89
C ASP A 35 17.95 13.17 5.70
N GLY A 36 18.37 12.42 6.72
CA GLY A 36 19.56 11.58 6.73
C GLY A 36 19.39 10.17 6.16
N SER A 37 20.33 9.29 6.52
CA SER A 37 20.31 7.86 6.22
C SER A 37 20.09 7.05 7.50
N VAL A 38 18.97 6.33 7.57
CA VAL A 38 18.60 5.50 8.73
C VAL A 38 18.32 4.06 8.26
N PRO A 39 19.16 3.08 8.58
CA PRO A 39 18.92 1.69 8.17
C PRO A 39 17.62 1.10 8.75
N SER A 40 17.21 1.48 9.96
CA SER A 40 15.99 0.99 10.59
C SER A 40 15.38 2.03 11.53
N LEU A 41 14.10 2.31 11.34
CA LEU A 41 13.31 3.22 12.17
C LEU A 41 12.03 2.52 12.63
N THR A 42 11.75 2.57 13.94
CA THR A 42 10.50 2.11 14.55
C THR A 42 9.86 3.27 15.32
N THR A 43 8.56 3.50 15.17
CA THR A 43 7.89 4.59 15.87
C THR A 43 6.41 4.35 16.14
N ASP A 44 5.86 4.92 17.21
CA ASP A 44 4.42 4.81 17.52
C ASP A 44 3.64 6.07 17.05
N GLN A 45 4.21 6.88 16.14
CA GLN A 45 3.95 8.32 15.96
C GLN A 45 2.67 8.79 15.24
N GLU A 46 2.39 10.10 15.28
CA GLU A 46 1.22 10.72 14.63
C GLU A 46 1.53 11.25 13.20
N ALA A 47 2.76 11.69 12.94
CA ALA A 47 3.18 12.20 11.62
C ALA A 47 4.68 11.99 11.37
N PHE A 48 5.03 11.37 10.24
CA PHE A 48 6.40 11.10 9.83
C PHE A 48 6.68 11.66 8.43
N ASN A 49 7.83 12.32 8.26
CA ASN A 49 8.26 12.91 7.00
C ASN A 49 9.67 12.40 6.67
N CYS A 50 9.82 11.63 5.59
CA CYS A 50 11.12 11.17 5.10
C CYS A 50 11.43 11.72 3.72
N ASP A 51 12.34 12.71 3.68
CA ASP A 51 13.01 13.20 2.47
C ASP A 51 14.39 12.54 2.25
N GLY A 52 14.88 11.79 3.24
CA GLY A 52 16.15 11.05 3.19
C GLY A 52 16.04 9.61 2.67
N SER A 53 16.95 8.75 3.15
CA SER A 53 16.98 7.31 2.84
C SER A 53 16.76 6.49 4.09
N VAL A 54 15.61 5.82 4.20
CA VAL A 54 15.28 4.95 5.33
C VAL A 54 15.09 3.53 4.83
N SER A 55 16.04 2.62 5.09
CA SER A 55 15.98 1.27 4.48
C SER A 55 14.75 0.47 4.91
N SER A 56 14.30 0.66 6.15
CA SER A 56 13.09 0.05 6.70
C SER A 56 12.44 0.97 7.73
N LEU A 57 11.14 1.20 7.58
CA LEU A 57 10.32 1.96 8.52
C LEU A 57 9.14 1.10 9.00
N THR A 58 8.97 1.02 10.31
CA THR A 58 7.82 0.40 10.97
C THR A 58 7.12 1.43 11.85
N THR A 59 5.80 1.58 11.71
CA THR A 59 5.04 2.48 12.58
C THR A 59 3.68 1.95 12.99
N ASP A 60 3.34 2.06 14.27
CA ASP A 60 2.07 1.53 14.78
C ASP A 60 0.90 2.37 14.28
N LEU A 61 0.98 3.68 14.47
CA LEU A 61 -0.03 4.64 14.00
C LEU A 61 0.62 5.72 13.14
N GLY A 62 -0.18 6.52 12.41
CA GLY A 62 0.25 7.86 11.96
C GLY A 62 0.03 8.22 10.49
N THR A 63 0.39 9.47 10.17
CA THR A 63 0.45 10.00 8.81
C THR A 63 1.89 9.96 8.30
N ILE A 64 2.17 9.10 7.34
CA ILE A 64 3.51 8.94 6.76
C ILE A 64 3.56 9.69 5.44
N LYS A 65 4.52 10.59 5.28
CA LYS A 65 4.87 11.22 4.00
C LYS A 65 6.30 10.84 3.63
N CYS A 66 6.45 10.09 2.55
CA CYS A 66 7.76 9.67 2.05
C CYS A 66 7.97 10.17 0.63
N ASP A 67 8.76 11.23 0.48
CA ASP A 67 9.29 11.74 -0.80
C ASP A 67 10.70 11.19 -1.10
N GLY A 68 11.35 10.60 -0.10
CA GLY A 68 12.67 9.97 -0.20
C GLY A 68 12.66 8.53 -0.73
N SER A 69 13.73 7.79 -0.41
CA SER A 69 13.84 6.35 -0.73
C SER A 69 13.58 5.51 0.52
N VAL A 70 12.41 4.87 0.57
CA VAL A 70 12.05 3.91 1.62
C VAL A 70 11.78 2.54 0.99
N PRO A 71 12.78 1.64 0.98
CA PRO A 71 12.65 0.31 0.40
C PRO A 71 11.50 -0.53 0.97
N SER A 72 11.24 -0.39 2.27
CA SER A 72 10.21 -1.14 2.98
C SER A 72 9.52 -0.27 4.02
N LEU A 73 8.20 -0.14 3.89
CA LEU A 73 7.34 0.57 4.83
C LEU A 73 6.30 -0.40 5.40
N THR A 74 6.17 -0.45 6.72
CA THR A 74 5.14 -1.23 7.41
C THR A 74 4.39 -0.33 8.40
N THR A 75 3.06 -0.36 8.36
CA THR A 75 2.26 0.32 9.39
C THR A 75 1.02 -0.44 9.82
N ASP A 76 0.73 -0.47 11.11
CA ASP A 76 -0.49 -1.12 11.59
C ASP A 76 -1.71 -0.28 11.19
N GLN A 77 -1.77 1.01 11.57
CA GLN A 77 -2.83 1.90 11.07
C GLN A 77 -2.38 3.29 10.65
N GLY A 78 -2.86 3.79 9.52
CA GLY A 78 -2.46 5.14 9.15
C GLY A 78 -2.88 5.66 7.79
N THR A 79 -2.43 6.88 7.52
CA THR A 79 -2.47 7.47 6.17
C THR A 79 -1.07 7.51 5.61
N ILE A 80 -0.85 6.89 4.47
CA ILE A 80 0.45 6.86 3.80
C ILE A 80 0.37 7.67 2.52
N LYS A 81 1.25 8.66 2.37
CA LYS A 81 1.48 9.40 1.14
C LYS A 81 2.91 9.14 0.66
N CYS A 82 3.05 8.37 -0.41
CA CYS A 82 4.36 8.06 -0.98
C CYS A 82 4.47 8.63 -2.40
N ASP A 83 5.33 9.62 -2.56
CA ASP A 83 5.69 10.24 -3.84
C ASP A 83 7.10 9.82 -4.33
N GLY A 84 7.84 9.05 -3.51
CA GLY A 84 9.15 8.48 -3.84
C GLY A 84 9.13 7.15 -4.61
N SER A 85 10.32 6.56 -4.78
CA SER A 85 10.51 5.20 -5.31
C SER A 85 10.50 4.19 -4.17
N GLU A 86 9.32 3.65 -3.87
CA GLU A 86 9.12 2.69 -2.78
C GLU A 86 8.82 1.29 -3.32
N PRO A 87 9.72 0.30 -3.16
CA PRO A 87 9.56 -1.08 -3.62
C PRO A 87 8.39 -1.84 -3.00
N SER A 88 8.13 -1.63 -1.70
CA SER A 88 7.11 -2.39 -0.96
C SER A 88 6.52 -1.62 0.22
N LEU A 89 5.19 -1.62 0.28
CA LEU A 89 4.41 -1.00 1.34
C LEU A 89 3.43 -2.04 1.91
N THR A 90 3.37 -2.16 3.23
CA THR A 90 2.46 -3.05 3.95
C THR A 90 1.66 -2.25 4.98
N THR A 91 0.34 -2.38 5.00
CA THR A 91 -0.49 -1.79 6.06
C THR A 91 -1.65 -2.65 6.49
N ASP A 92 -1.89 -2.77 7.81
CA ASP A 92 -3.05 -3.51 8.29
C ASP A 92 -4.34 -2.73 8.05
N GLN A 93 -4.40 -1.45 8.44
CA GLN A 93 -5.59 -0.61 8.24
C GLN A 93 -5.24 0.82 7.83
N GLY A 94 -5.64 1.27 6.63
CA GLY A 94 -5.26 2.64 6.29
C GLY A 94 -5.76 3.22 4.99
N THR A 95 -5.38 4.48 4.78
CA THR A 95 -5.51 5.13 3.48
C THR A 95 -4.13 5.26 2.86
N ILE A 96 -3.94 4.68 1.68
CA ILE A 96 -2.70 4.73 0.93
C ILE A 96 -2.91 5.60 -0.29
N LYS A 97 -2.07 6.62 -0.46
CA LYS A 97 -2.02 7.47 -1.64
C LYS A 97 -0.61 7.47 -2.21
N CYS A 98 -0.44 6.86 -3.37
CA CYS A 98 0.86 6.81 -4.04
C CYS A 98 0.79 7.46 -5.42
N ASP A 99 1.62 8.48 -5.64
CA ASP A 99 1.76 9.12 -6.95
C ASP A 99 3.08 8.75 -7.67
N GLY A 100 3.96 8.02 -6.96
CA GLY A 100 5.21 7.45 -7.46
C GLY A 100 5.09 6.02 -8.02
N SER A 101 6.24 5.37 -8.21
CA SER A 101 6.31 3.96 -8.60
C SER A 101 6.32 3.07 -7.34
N VAL A 102 5.20 2.40 -7.07
CA VAL A 102 5.11 1.41 -5.97
C VAL A 102 4.91 0.01 -6.58
N PRO A 103 5.98 -0.82 -6.65
CA PRO A 103 5.93 -2.15 -7.24
C PRO A 103 5.01 -3.13 -6.52
N SER A 104 4.90 -3.02 -5.19
CA SER A 104 4.13 -3.95 -4.38
C SER A 104 3.44 -3.26 -3.22
N LEU A 105 2.14 -3.48 -3.12
CA LEU A 105 1.30 -3.01 -2.02
C LEU A 105 0.58 -4.18 -1.37
N THR A 106 0.68 -4.30 -0.05
CA THR A 106 -0.09 -5.26 0.74
C THR A 106 -0.95 -4.51 1.74
N THR A 107 -2.25 -4.79 1.76
CA THR A 107 -3.11 -4.25 2.81
C THR A 107 -4.14 -5.25 3.29
N ASP A 108 -4.42 -5.24 4.59
CA ASP A 108 -5.59 -5.92 5.12
C ASP A 108 -6.83 -5.08 4.80
N GLN A 109 -6.97 -3.88 5.35
CA GLN A 109 -8.17 -3.04 5.20
C GLN A 109 -7.86 -1.61 4.77
N GLY A 110 -8.81 -1.02 4.04
CA GLY A 110 -8.87 0.43 3.86
C GLY A 110 -8.98 0.88 2.40
N THR A 111 -8.43 2.06 2.11
CA THR A 111 -8.58 2.72 0.80
C THR A 111 -7.23 2.92 0.16
N ILE A 112 -7.09 2.47 -1.08
CA ILE A 112 -5.91 2.64 -1.91
C ILE A 112 -6.29 3.53 -3.09
N LYS A 113 -5.58 4.64 -3.22
CA LYS A 113 -5.68 5.54 -4.37
C LYS A 113 -4.30 5.87 -4.88
N CYS A 114 -3.90 5.17 -5.94
CA CYS A 114 -2.59 5.35 -6.52
C CYS A 114 -2.77 5.76 -7.97
N ASP A 115 -2.04 6.77 -8.45
CA ASP A 115 -2.14 7.27 -9.84
C ASP A 115 -0.87 6.98 -10.67
N GLY A 116 0.14 6.35 -10.05
CA GLY A 116 1.36 5.86 -10.70
C GLY A 116 1.23 4.48 -11.36
N SER A 117 2.36 4.00 -11.92
CA SER A 117 2.47 2.66 -12.49
C SER A 117 2.71 1.61 -11.40
N GLU A 118 1.65 1.12 -10.76
CA GLU A 118 1.76 0.02 -9.79
C GLU A 118 1.41 -1.33 -10.42
N PRO A 119 2.32 -2.33 -10.37
CA PRO A 119 2.13 -3.61 -10.99
C PRO A 119 1.43 -4.66 -10.09
N SER A 120 1.37 -4.50 -8.76
CA SER A 120 0.78 -5.54 -7.89
C SER A 120 0.26 -5.05 -6.52
N LEU A 121 -1.02 -5.29 -6.27
CA LEU A 121 -1.73 -5.15 -5.00
C LEU A 121 -2.17 -6.51 -4.47
N THR A 122 -1.82 -6.83 -3.23
CA THR A 122 -2.28 -8.01 -2.50
C THR A 122 -3.13 -7.58 -1.31
N THR A 123 -4.27 -8.25 -1.13
CA THR A 123 -5.16 -8.07 0.02
C THR A 123 -5.19 -9.38 0.81
N ASP A 124 -4.84 -9.33 2.09
CA ASP A 124 -4.59 -10.51 2.92
C ASP A 124 -5.88 -11.12 3.51
N GLN A 125 -5.76 -12.26 4.20
CA GLN A 125 -6.82 -13.24 4.44
C GLN A 125 -7.87 -12.86 5.51
N GLY A 126 -7.85 -11.63 6.04
CA GLY A 126 -8.84 -11.15 7.00
C GLY A 126 -10.24 -10.94 6.39
N GLN A 127 -11.30 -10.76 7.18
CA GLN A 127 -12.64 -10.34 6.70
C GLN A 127 -12.65 -8.89 6.19
N SER A 128 -11.75 -8.59 5.28
CA SER A 128 -11.38 -7.24 4.93
C SER A 128 -12.08 -6.76 3.67
N SER A 129 -12.40 -5.46 3.68
CA SER A 129 -12.93 -4.73 2.55
C SER A 129 -11.90 -3.68 2.14
N VAL A 130 -11.46 -3.75 0.88
CA VAL A 130 -10.50 -2.79 0.32
C VAL A 130 -11.14 -2.03 -0.82
N MET A 131 -11.00 -0.71 -0.82
CA MET A 131 -11.36 0.13 -1.96
C MET A 131 -10.11 0.48 -2.76
N VAL A 132 -10.11 0.19 -4.06
CA VAL A 132 -8.97 0.45 -4.96
C VAL A 132 -9.37 1.41 -6.06
N GLN A 133 -8.61 2.49 -6.23
CA GLN A 133 -8.85 3.54 -7.22
C GLN A 133 -7.57 3.96 -7.97
N THR A 134 -7.77 4.37 -9.23
CA THR A 134 -6.86 5.14 -10.12
C THR A 134 -5.56 4.50 -10.62
N LEU A 135 -5.43 3.18 -10.61
CA LEU A 135 -4.24 2.46 -11.11
C LEU A 135 -4.24 2.18 -12.62
N GLN A 136 -3.04 2.19 -13.22
CA GLN A 136 -2.79 1.73 -14.59
C GLN A 136 -2.28 0.28 -14.59
N SER A 137 -3.06 -0.65 -15.15
CA SER A 137 -2.73 -2.08 -15.28
C SER A 137 -2.39 -2.85 -13.98
N PRO A 138 -3.09 -2.63 -12.85
CA PRO A 138 -2.72 -3.29 -11.62
C PRO A 138 -3.10 -4.77 -11.62
N LEU A 139 -2.28 -5.57 -10.94
CA LEU A 139 -2.63 -6.92 -10.52
C LEU A 139 -3.21 -6.88 -9.11
N ILE A 140 -4.52 -7.12 -8.95
CA ILE A 140 -5.19 -7.15 -7.65
C ILE A 140 -5.45 -8.62 -7.28
N LYS A 141 -4.84 -9.07 -6.18
CA LYS A 141 -5.01 -10.41 -5.61
C LYS A 141 -5.53 -10.33 -4.18
N GLY A 142 -6.21 -11.38 -3.74
CA GLY A 142 -6.56 -11.55 -2.33
C GLY A 142 -7.63 -12.59 -2.14
N GLN A 143 -8.13 -12.75 -0.92
CA GLN A 143 -9.16 -13.74 -0.59
C GLN A 143 -10.48 -13.12 -0.13
N SER A 144 -10.55 -11.80 0.08
CA SER A 144 -11.66 -11.17 0.79
C SER A 144 -12.54 -10.32 -0.13
N SER A 145 -13.23 -9.28 0.36
CA SER A 145 -14.09 -8.45 -0.49
C SER A 145 -13.33 -7.24 -1.02
N VAL A 146 -13.48 -6.91 -2.30
CA VAL A 146 -12.82 -5.72 -2.88
C VAL A 146 -13.79 -4.89 -3.71
N MET A 147 -13.73 -3.56 -3.52
CA MET A 147 -14.38 -2.59 -4.39
C MET A 147 -13.32 -1.94 -5.29
N VAL A 148 -13.51 -2.03 -6.60
CA VAL A 148 -12.54 -1.55 -7.58
C VAL A 148 -13.19 -0.54 -8.51
N GLN A 149 -12.58 0.65 -8.64
CA GLN A 149 -13.12 1.74 -9.44
C GLN A 149 -12.04 2.46 -10.27
N TYR A 150 -12.40 2.94 -11.46
CA TYR A 150 -11.57 3.84 -12.29
C TYR A 150 -10.18 3.29 -12.64
N LEU A 151 -10.10 2.02 -13.06
CA LEU A 151 -8.83 1.41 -13.50
C LEU A 151 -8.83 1.11 -14.99
N HIS A 152 -7.64 1.14 -15.58
CA HIS A 152 -7.42 0.78 -16.97
C HIS A 152 -6.59 -0.51 -17.06
N SER A 153 -7.11 -1.52 -17.74
CA SER A 153 -6.54 -2.87 -17.91
C SER A 153 -6.17 -3.66 -16.63
N PRO A 154 -6.97 -3.65 -15.54
CA PRO A 154 -6.62 -4.40 -14.34
C PRO A 154 -6.80 -5.92 -14.50
N LEU A 155 -5.98 -6.66 -13.73
CA LEU A 155 -6.08 -8.10 -13.55
C LEU A 155 -6.53 -8.40 -12.12
N ILE A 156 -7.76 -8.89 -11.93
CA ILE A 156 -8.36 -9.10 -10.59
C ILE A 156 -8.59 -10.60 -10.35
N LYS A 157 -7.98 -11.18 -9.29
CA LYS A 157 -8.02 -12.63 -9.00
C LYS A 157 -8.18 -12.98 -7.51
N GLY A 158 -9.01 -13.98 -7.23
CA GLY A 158 -8.95 -14.78 -5.99
C GLY A 158 -9.88 -14.39 -4.84
N HIS A 159 -10.67 -13.32 -4.98
CA HIS A 159 -11.52 -12.74 -3.94
C HIS A 159 -12.82 -13.54 -3.72
N LEU A 160 -13.33 -13.57 -2.49
CA LEU A 160 -14.67 -14.11 -2.22
C LEU A 160 -15.76 -13.29 -2.92
N SER A 161 -15.67 -11.96 -2.85
CA SER A 161 -16.59 -11.06 -3.53
C SER A 161 -15.89 -9.84 -4.12
N VAL A 162 -16.32 -9.39 -5.29
CA VAL A 162 -15.76 -8.19 -5.92
C VAL A 162 -16.87 -7.32 -6.51
N MET A 163 -16.87 -6.04 -6.14
CA MET A 163 -17.67 -5.01 -6.77
C MET A 163 -16.77 -4.17 -7.68
N VAL A 164 -17.15 -4.06 -8.94
CA VAL A 164 -16.33 -3.41 -9.96
C VAL A 164 -17.12 -2.35 -10.69
N GLN A 165 -16.55 -1.15 -10.82
CA GLN A 165 -17.20 -0.03 -11.51
C GLN A 165 -16.22 0.73 -12.40
N ASN A 166 -16.67 1.18 -13.57
CA ASN A 166 -15.96 2.14 -14.42
C ASN A 166 -14.55 1.68 -14.84
N LEU A 167 -14.40 0.44 -15.33
CA LEU A 167 -13.11 -0.06 -15.81
C LEU A 167 -13.06 -0.27 -17.33
N HIS A 168 -11.86 -0.25 -17.87
CA HIS A 168 -11.58 -0.53 -19.27
C HIS A 168 -10.68 -1.78 -19.41
N SER A 169 -10.95 -2.65 -20.38
CA SER A 169 -10.12 -3.81 -20.77
C SER A 169 -9.70 -4.73 -19.60
N SER A 170 -10.61 -5.04 -18.69
CA SER A 170 -10.30 -5.76 -17.44
C SER A 170 -10.34 -7.28 -17.58
N LEU A 171 -9.48 -8.00 -16.86
CA LEU A 171 -9.57 -9.45 -16.68
C LEU A 171 -9.93 -9.79 -15.23
N ILE A 172 -11.09 -10.43 -15.04
CA ILE A 172 -11.64 -10.77 -13.72
C ILE A 172 -11.81 -12.30 -13.64
N LYS A 173 -11.08 -12.98 -12.72
CA LYS A 173 -11.10 -14.45 -12.62
C LYS A 173 -11.15 -14.99 -11.18
N GLY A 174 -11.98 -16.00 -10.96
CA GLY A 174 -11.88 -16.90 -9.80
C GLY A 174 -12.47 -16.33 -8.51
N HIS A 175 -13.64 -15.71 -8.57
CA HIS A 175 -14.37 -15.17 -7.41
C HIS A 175 -15.68 -15.91 -7.17
N SER A 176 -16.15 -15.94 -5.91
CA SER A 176 -17.45 -16.57 -5.59
C SER A 176 -18.62 -15.70 -6.06
N SER A 177 -18.52 -14.38 -5.92
CA SER A 177 -19.53 -13.45 -6.42
C SER A 177 -18.91 -12.17 -7.01
N VAL A 178 -19.37 -11.79 -8.20
CA VAL A 178 -18.92 -10.56 -8.88
C VAL A 178 -20.13 -9.69 -9.18
N MET A 179 -20.09 -8.42 -8.75
CA MET A 179 -20.99 -7.38 -9.26
C MET A 179 -20.19 -6.43 -10.14
N VAL A 180 -20.61 -6.26 -11.39
CA VAL A 180 -19.93 -5.35 -12.34
C VAL A 180 -20.86 -4.26 -12.86
N GLN A 181 -20.32 -3.06 -12.99
CA GLN A 181 -20.99 -1.88 -13.53
C GLN A 181 -20.06 -1.09 -14.47
N ASN A 182 -20.58 -0.57 -15.58
CA ASN A 182 -19.86 0.35 -16.48
C ASN A 182 -18.48 -0.17 -16.95
N LEU A 183 -18.43 -1.41 -17.46
CA LEU A 183 -17.19 -1.98 -18.00
C LEU A 183 -17.14 -1.83 -19.52
N HIS A 184 -15.96 -1.48 -20.04
CA HIS A 184 -15.67 -1.49 -21.48
C HIS A 184 -14.69 -2.63 -21.81
N SER A 185 -15.09 -3.55 -22.70
CA SER A 185 -14.29 -4.71 -23.14
C SER A 185 -13.76 -5.63 -22.03
N PRO A 186 -14.56 -6.04 -21.01
CA PRO A 186 -14.06 -6.95 -19.99
C PRO A 186 -14.00 -8.42 -20.45
N LEU A 187 -13.12 -9.19 -19.82
CA LEU A 187 -13.04 -10.64 -19.87
C LEU A 187 -13.29 -11.21 -18.45
N ILE A 188 -14.44 -11.85 -18.23
CA ILE A 188 -14.86 -12.35 -16.91
C ILE A 188 -15.02 -13.87 -16.97
N LYS A 189 -14.24 -14.62 -16.18
CA LYS A 189 -14.27 -16.10 -16.23
C LYS A 189 -14.17 -16.77 -14.85
N GLY A 190 -14.74 -17.97 -14.72
CA GLY A 190 -14.56 -18.82 -13.55
C GLY A 190 -15.15 -18.22 -12.27
N GLN A 191 -16.32 -17.60 -12.38
CA GLN A 191 -17.07 -17.02 -11.27
C GLN A 191 -18.21 -17.97 -10.87
N SER A 192 -18.49 -18.11 -9.57
CA SER A 192 -19.66 -18.90 -9.13
C SER A 192 -20.98 -18.15 -9.36
N SER A 193 -20.96 -16.81 -9.24
CA SER A 193 -22.10 -15.94 -9.51
C SER A 193 -21.64 -14.60 -10.09
N VAL A 194 -22.33 -14.08 -11.10
CA VAL A 194 -22.05 -12.78 -11.72
C VAL A 194 -23.34 -11.98 -11.88
N MET A 195 -23.36 -10.77 -11.33
CA MET A 195 -24.38 -9.76 -11.61
C MET A 195 -23.75 -8.65 -12.45
N VAL A 196 -24.41 -8.29 -13.54
CA VAL A 196 -23.89 -7.37 -14.55
C VAL A 196 -24.87 -6.23 -14.79
N GLN A 197 -24.38 -4.99 -14.80
CA GLN A 197 -25.12 -3.82 -15.26
C GLN A 197 -24.24 -2.98 -16.21
N TYR A 198 -24.76 -2.55 -17.36
CA TYR A 198 -24.05 -1.69 -18.33
C TYR A 198 -22.67 -2.20 -18.78
N LEU A 199 -22.65 -3.18 -19.70
CA LEU A 199 -21.44 -3.60 -20.42
C LEU A 199 -21.42 -3.03 -21.83
N HIS A 200 -20.24 -2.58 -22.26
CA HIS A 200 -19.95 -2.28 -23.66
C HIS A 200 -18.89 -3.26 -24.18
N SER A 201 -19.24 -4.00 -25.24
CA SER A 201 -18.38 -4.97 -25.94
C SER A 201 -17.77 -6.10 -25.08
N PRO A 202 -18.55 -6.82 -24.25
CA PRO A 202 -18.00 -7.87 -23.40
C PRO A 202 -17.67 -9.15 -24.17
N LEU A 203 -16.59 -9.83 -23.76
CA LEU A 203 -16.30 -11.21 -24.13
C LEU A 203 -16.44 -12.06 -22.86
N ILE A 204 -17.53 -12.83 -22.78
CA ILE A 204 -17.86 -13.70 -21.64
C ILE A 204 -17.41 -15.12 -21.96
#